data_AF-A0A2E6PS13-F1
#
_entry.id   AF-A0A2E6PS13-F1
#
_cell.length_a   1.000
_cell.length_b   1.000
_cell.length_c   1.000
_cell.angle_alpha   90.00
_cell.angle_beta   90.00
_cell.angle_gamma   90.00
#
_symmetry.space_group_name_H-M   'P 1'
#
loop_
_entity.id
_entity.type
_entity.pdbx_description
1 polymer ?
#
loop_
_entity_poly.entity_id
_entity_poly.type
_entity_poly.pdbx_seq_one_letter_code
_entity_poly.pdbx_strand_id
1 'polypeptide(L)'
;MVLLLIISFTTVALASPGKYVQLEKGQTIPWAGWCFDGQAVAELVAEKELQEQKCELYTLQQLDQQKVKFDLEIGQLQASIDYEVSTRDVAIQALQEENLKIEQALIHESKFGWIAPASLGFIVGALTIFLVSL
;
A
#
# COMPACT_ATOMS: atom_id res chain seq x y z
N MET A 1 40.18 38.16 9.79
CA MET A 1 39.07 38.12 8.80
C MET A 1 37.99 37.10 9.13
N VAL A 2 38.30 35.94 9.72
CA VAL A 2 37.28 34.92 10.11
C VAL A 2 36.26 35.43 11.13
N LEU A 3 36.69 36.28 12.08
CA LEU A 3 35.81 36.84 13.13
C LEU A 3 34.71 37.76 12.57
N LEU A 4 34.96 38.48 11.47
CA LEU A 4 33.99 39.38 10.84
C LEU A 4 32.90 38.62 10.05
N LEU A 5 33.23 37.44 9.51
CA LEU A 5 32.28 36.58 8.83
C LEU A 5 31.23 36.01 9.77
N ILE A 6 31.59 35.68 11.02
CA ILE A 6 30.66 35.07 12.00
C ILE A 6 29.59 36.08 12.46
N ILE A 7 29.94 37.37 12.57
CA ILE A 7 29.03 38.44 13.01
C ILE A 7 28.04 38.83 11.89
N SER A 8 28.33 38.49 10.63
CA SER A 8 27.49 38.83 9.47
C SER A 8 26.23 37.99 9.35
N PHE A 9 26.09 36.89 10.10
CA PHE A 9 24.97 35.95 10.00
C PHE A 9 23.96 36.05 11.16
N THR A 10 24.15 36.92 12.14
CA THR A 10 23.33 36.95 13.37
C THR A 10 22.26 38.04 13.43
N THR A 11 21.92 38.69 12.32
CA THR A 11 20.77 39.62 12.31
C THR A 11 19.45 38.85 12.27
N VAL A 12 19.04 38.34 13.43
CA VAL A 12 17.68 37.88 13.66
C VAL A 12 16.82 39.14 13.83
N ALA A 13 16.14 39.55 12.77
CA ALA A 13 15.15 40.61 12.84
C ALA A 13 13.91 40.07 13.56
N LEU A 14 13.83 40.27 14.86
CA LEU A 14 12.60 39.99 15.61
C LEU A 14 11.57 41.06 15.23
N ALA A 15 10.61 40.68 14.38
CA ALA A 15 9.49 41.54 14.04
C ALA A 15 8.61 41.74 15.29
N SER A 16 8.25 42.99 15.61
CA SER A 16 7.32 43.29 16.71
C SER A 16 5.97 42.63 16.42
N PRO A 17 5.26 42.01 17.39
CA PRO A 17 3.96 41.43 17.11
C PRO A 17 2.96 42.51 16.65
N GLY A 18 2.11 42.18 15.67
CA GLY A 18 1.08 43.09 15.18
C GLY A 18 0.12 43.50 16.29
N LYS A 19 -0.33 44.76 16.28
CA LYS A 19 -1.27 45.29 17.27
C LYS A 19 -2.70 45.11 16.78
N TYR A 20 -3.53 44.60 17.68
CA TYR A 20 -4.99 44.49 17.52
C TYR A 20 -5.64 45.44 18.52
N VAL A 21 -6.53 46.31 18.06
CA VAL A 21 -7.32 47.18 18.96
C VAL A 21 -8.74 46.66 19.03
N GLN A 22 -9.14 46.16 20.20
CA GLN A 22 -10.53 45.88 20.52
C GLN A 22 -11.19 47.17 21.01
N LEU A 23 -12.31 47.55 20.39
CA LEU A 23 -13.02 48.77 20.73
C LEU A 23 -14.06 48.51 21.82
N GLU A 24 -14.10 49.37 22.82
CA GLU A 24 -15.12 49.34 23.87
C GLU A 24 -16.44 49.99 23.41
N LYS A 25 -17.53 49.63 24.10
CA LYS A 25 -18.89 50.13 23.80
C LYS A 25 -18.95 51.66 23.98
N GLY A 26 -18.94 52.40 22.88
CA GLY A 26 -19.01 53.87 22.84
C GLY A 26 -17.89 54.57 22.08
N GLN A 27 -16.82 53.85 21.68
CA GLN A 27 -15.80 54.41 20.79
C GLN A 27 -16.31 54.47 19.34
N THR A 28 -16.24 55.64 18.73
CA THR A 28 -16.71 55.88 17.36
C THR A 28 -15.57 55.67 16.37
N ILE A 29 -15.64 54.57 15.64
CA ILE A 29 -14.94 54.41 14.36
C ILE A 29 -15.95 54.68 13.23
N PRO A 30 -15.52 55.24 12.09
CA PRO A 30 -16.45 55.66 11.03
C PRO A 30 -17.28 54.53 10.40
N TRP A 31 -17.02 53.27 10.75
CA TRP A 31 -17.65 52.04 10.26
C TRP A 31 -17.42 50.92 11.29
N ALA A 32 -18.33 49.97 11.47
CA ALA A 32 -18.16 48.88 12.45
C ALA A 32 -17.09 47.87 12.00
N GLY A 33 -16.03 47.65 12.78
CA GLY A 33 -14.96 46.71 12.40
C GLY A 33 -13.87 46.54 13.45
N TRP A 34 -13.00 45.55 13.21
CA TRP A 34 -11.75 45.34 13.93
C TRP A 34 -10.63 46.16 13.28
N CYS A 35 -9.84 46.86 14.08
CA CYS A 35 -8.69 47.62 13.58
C CYS A 35 -7.43 46.78 13.74
N PHE A 36 -6.95 46.24 12.62
CA PHE A 36 -5.65 45.59 12.51
C PHE A 36 -4.63 46.61 11.99
N ASP A 37 -3.44 46.65 12.60
CA ASP A 37 -2.33 47.36 11.96
C ASP A 37 -1.79 46.58 10.75
N GLY A 38 -0.97 47.24 9.93
CA GLY A 38 -0.44 46.60 8.71
C GLY A 38 0.39 45.35 8.99
N GLN A 39 0.94 45.23 10.19
CA GLN A 39 1.76 44.09 10.60
C GLN A 39 0.89 42.89 11.00
N ALA A 40 -0.20 43.12 11.72
CA ALA A 40 -1.20 42.10 12.05
C ALA A 40 -1.90 41.56 10.79
N VAL A 41 -2.18 42.44 9.81
CA VAL A 41 -2.72 41.98 8.51
C VAL A 41 -1.70 41.15 7.75
N ALA A 42 -0.43 41.55 7.71
CA ALA A 42 0.62 40.79 7.06
C ALA A 42 0.82 39.40 7.70
N GLU A 43 0.79 39.32 9.03
CA GLU A 43 0.86 38.06 9.77
C GLU A 43 -0.34 37.15 9.49
N LEU A 44 -1.56 37.71 9.44
CA LEU A 44 -2.77 36.96 9.11
C LEU A 44 -2.73 36.38 7.69
N VAL A 45 -2.27 37.18 6.71
CA VAL A 45 -2.12 36.73 5.32
C VAL A 45 -1.05 35.66 5.21
N ALA A 46 0.11 35.87 5.86
CA ALA A 46 1.19 34.90 5.89
C ALA A 46 0.76 33.57 6.52
N GLU A 47 0.06 33.60 7.67
CA GLU A 47 -0.43 32.39 8.32
C GLU A 47 -1.46 31.67 7.44
N LYS A 48 -2.33 32.40 6.74
CA LYS A 48 -3.29 31.80 5.81
C LYS A 48 -2.57 31.04 4.69
N GLU A 49 -1.61 31.67 4.02
CA GLU A 49 -0.83 31.04 2.94
C GLU A 49 -0.04 29.83 3.44
N LEU A 50 0.58 29.96 4.62
CA LEU A 50 1.36 28.89 5.23
C LEU A 50 0.44 27.72 5.65
N GLN A 51 -0.77 28.00 6.11
CA GLN A 51 -1.75 26.97 6.47
C GLN A 51 -2.26 26.20 5.25
N GLU A 52 -2.49 26.88 4.13
CA GLU A 52 -2.83 26.23 2.85
C GLU A 52 -1.70 25.29 2.40
N GLN A 53 -0.45 25.76 2.42
CA GLN A 53 0.71 24.94 2.08
C GLN A 53 0.90 23.75 3.03
N LYS A 54 0.74 23.95 4.35
CA LYS A 54 0.80 22.87 5.35
C LYS A 54 -0.25 21.79 5.06
N CYS A 55 -1.48 22.19 4.72
CA CYS A 55 -2.57 21.27 4.42
C CYS A 55 -2.28 20.44 3.15
N GLU A 56 -1.78 21.10 2.10
CA GLU A 56 -1.39 20.44 0.86
C GLU A 56 -0.24 19.45 1.10
N LEU A 57 0.82 19.88 1.77
CA LEU A 57 1.96 19.02 2.12
C LEU A 57 1.54 17.81 2.95
N TYR A 58 0.67 18.01 3.94
CA TYR A 58 0.16 16.91 4.76
C TYR A 58 -0.63 15.92 3.90
N THR A 59 -1.49 16.42 3.01
CA THR A 59 -2.30 15.57 2.13
C THR A 59 -1.42 14.78 1.17
N LEU A 60 -0.42 15.42 0.55
CA LEU A 60 0.55 14.75 -0.33
C LEU A 60 1.36 13.69 0.42
N GLN A 61 1.80 13.99 1.65
CA GLN A 61 2.50 13.03 2.48
C GLN A 61 1.64 11.79 2.78
N GLN A 62 0.36 12.00 3.14
CA GLN A 62 -0.58 10.90 3.39
C GLN A 62 -0.84 10.08 2.12
N LEU A 63 -0.99 10.74 0.97
CA LEU A 63 -1.17 10.10 -0.32
C LEU A 63 0.03 9.20 -0.68
N ASP A 64 1.26 9.72 -0.52
CA ASP A 64 2.47 8.98 -0.85
C ASP A 64 2.70 7.80 0.11
N GLN A 65 2.40 7.97 1.40
CA GLN A 65 2.41 6.85 2.35
C GLN A 65 1.45 5.73 1.94
N GLN A 66 0.24 6.08 1.50
CA GLN A 66 -0.73 5.10 1.03
C GLN A 66 -0.26 4.42 -0.26
N LYS A 67 0.28 5.16 -1.23
CA LYS A 67 0.83 4.58 -2.47
C LYS A 67 1.91 3.56 -2.17
N VAL A 68 2.92 3.93 -1.38
CA VAL A 68 4.03 3.03 -1.03
C VAL A 68 3.52 1.77 -0.33
N LYS A 69 2.50 1.91 0.54
CA LYS A 69 1.88 0.77 1.21
C LYS A 69 1.19 -0.16 0.22
N PHE A 70 0.37 0.38 -0.69
CA PHE A 70 -0.32 -0.43 -1.69
C PHE A 70 0.64 -1.06 -2.70
N ASP A 71 1.67 -0.34 -3.14
CA ASP A 71 2.71 -0.87 -4.03
C ASP A 71 3.44 -2.05 -3.38
N LEU A 72 3.72 -1.97 -2.08
CA LEU A 72 4.31 -3.06 -1.32
C LEU A 72 3.35 -4.27 -1.21
N GLU A 73 2.08 -4.03 -0.89
CA GLU A 73 1.06 -5.10 -0.80
C GLU A 73 0.86 -5.81 -2.15
N ILE A 74 0.79 -5.05 -3.24
CA ILE A 74 0.68 -5.59 -4.60
C ILE A 74 1.93 -6.42 -4.93
N GLY A 75 3.13 -5.89 -4.68
CA GLY A 75 4.37 -6.59 -4.93
C GLY A 75 4.50 -7.90 -4.15
N GLN A 76 4.09 -7.90 -2.87
CA GLN A 76 4.05 -9.11 -2.04
C GLN A 76 3.06 -10.15 -2.57
N LEU A 77 1.88 -9.72 -2.98
CA LEU A 77 0.86 -10.62 -3.51
C LEU A 77 1.31 -11.23 -4.84
N GLN A 78 1.93 -10.42 -5.69
CA GLN A 78 2.46 -10.86 -6.98
C GLN A 78 3.59 -11.87 -6.81
N ALA A 79 4.54 -11.62 -5.89
CA ALA A 79 5.59 -12.59 -5.54
C ALA A 79 5.02 -13.90 -4.98
N SER A 80 3.93 -13.82 -4.20
CA SER A 80 3.26 -15.01 -3.65
C SER A 80 2.59 -15.84 -4.76
N ILE A 81 1.90 -15.18 -5.69
CA ILE A 81 1.30 -15.83 -6.86
C ILE A 81 2.38 -16.51 -7.71
N ASP A 82 3.47 -15.80 -8.03
CA ASP A 82 4.55 -16.35 -8.84
C ASP A 82 5.20 -17.58 -8.18
N TYR A 83 5.39 -17.53 -6.86
CA TYR A 83 5.89 -18.67 -6.09
C TYR A 83 4.93 -19.87 -6.13
N GLU A 84 3.63 -19.64 -5.92
CA GLU A 84 2.62 -20.70 -5.95
C GLU A 84 2.49 -21.33 -7.34
N VAL A 85 2.48 -20.52 -8.40
CA VAL A 85 2.43 -21.00 -9.79
C VAL A 85 3.67 -21.83 -10.10
N SER A 86 4.86 -21.31 -9.82
CA SER A 86 6.12 -22.03 -10.03
C SER A 86 6.16 -23.37 -9.30
N THR A 87 5.72 -23.39 -8.04
CA THR A 87 5.67 -24.62 -7.23
C THR A 87 4.70 -25.64 -7.83
N ARG A 88 3.53 -25.20 -8.28
CA ARG A 88 2.54 -26.07 -8.91
C ARG A 88 3.01 -26.60 -10.26
N ASP A 89 3.66 -25.77 -11.07
CA ASP A 89 4.20 -26.18 -12.36
C ASP A 89 5.28 -27.26 -12.20
N VAL A 90 6.17 -27.11 -11.21
CA VAL A 90 7.16 -28.15 -10.86
C VAL A 90 6.46 -29.43 -10.41
N ALA A 91 5.42 -29.34 -9.58
CA ALA A 91 4.68 -30.51 -9.13
C ALA A 91 3.94 -31.22 -10.29
N ILE A 92 3.34 -30.46 -11.21
CA ILE A 92 2.67 -31.01 -12.40
C ILE A 92 3.68 -31.71 -13.30
N GLN A 93 4.85 -31.10 -13.54
CA GLN A 93 5.92 -31.71 -14.34
C GLN A 93 6.43 -33.01 -13.72
N ALA A 94 6.64 -33.03 -12.41
CA ALA A 94 7.05 -34.25 -11.70
C ALA A 94 5.99 -35.37 -11.83
N LEU A 95 4.71 -35.05 -11.65
CA LEU A 95 3.61 -36.01 -11.82
C LEU A 95 3.48 -36.51 -13.27
N GLN A 96 3.72 -35.64 -14.26
CA GLN A 96 3.73 -36.04 -15.67
C GLN A 96 4.90 -36.98 -15.97
N GLU A 97 6.08 -36.72 -15.44
CA GLU A 97 7.23 -37.59 -15.60
C GLU A 97 7.01 -38.96 -14.94
N GLU A 98 6.41 -39.00 -13.75
CA GLU A 98 6.03 -40.25 -13.08
C GLU A 98 4.98 -41.02 -13.88
N ASN A 99 3.95 -40.35 -14.40
CA ASN A 99 2.95 -40.99 -15.27
C ASN A 99 3.60 -41.61 -16.51
N LEU A 100 4.53 -40.90 -17.17
CA LEU A 100 5.27 -41.45 -18.31
C LEU A 100 6.12 -42.66 -17.93
N LYS A 101 6.77 -42.65 -16.77
CA LYS A 101 7.54 -43.80 -16.25
C LYS A 101 6.63 -45.00 -15.98
N ILE A 102 5.46 -44.78 -15.40
CA ILE A 102 4.46 -45.83 -15.14
C ILE A 102 3.93 -46.39 -16.46
N GLU A 103 3.59 -45.54 -17.44
CA GLU A 103 3.16 -45.98 -18.77
C GLU A 103 4.24 -46.80 -19.47
N GLN A 104 5.50 -46.35 -19.42
CA GLN A 104 6.62 -47.12 -19.97
C GLN A 104 6.83 -48.44 -19.24
N ALA A 105 6.71 -48.46 -17.91
CA ALA A 105 6.77 -49.69 -17.13
C ALA A 105 5.63 -50.65 -17.51
N LEU A 106 4.41 -50.16 -17.70
CA LEU A 106 3.26 -50.96 -18.14
C LEU A 106 3.44 -51.51 -19.57
N ILE A 107 3.98 -50.71 -20.48
CA ILE A 107 4.27 -51.14 -21.87
C ILE A 107 5.40 -52.16 -21.91
N HIS A 108 6.46 -51.95 -21.11
CA HIS A 108 7.60 -52.85 -21.00
C HIS A 108 7.25 -54.14 -20.25
N GLU A 109 6.38 -54.04 -19.25
CA GLU A 109 5.85 -55.12 -18.44
C GLU A 109 4.50 -55.60 -18.99
N SER A 110 4.48 -55.97 -20.28
CA SER A 110 3.34 -56.56 -21.00
C SER A 110 2.87 -57.93 -20.45
N LYS A 111 3.18 -58.24 -19.18
CA LYS A 111 2.63 -59.30 -18.35
C LYS A 111 1.43 -58.85 -17.51
N PHE A 112 1.05 -57.57 -17.53
CA PHE A 112 -0.05 -57.00 -16.73
C PHE A 112 -1.45 -57.07 -17.35
N GLY A 113 -1.66 -57.89 -18.40
CA GLY A 113 -2.91 -57.96 -19.16
C GLY A 113 -4.19 -58.32 -18.37
N TRP A 114 -4.07 -58.77 -17.12
CA TRP A 114 -5.21 -59.13 -16.27
C TRP A 114 -5.44 -58.20 -15.06
N ILE A 115 -4.45 -57.40 -14.66
CA ILE A 115 -4.55 -56.53 -13.46
C ILE A 115 -5.25 -55.21 -13.77
N ALA A 116 -5.02 -54.66 -14.97
CA ALA A 116 -5.69 -53.44 -15.44
C ALA A 116 -7.24 -53.56 -15.43
N PRO A 117 -7.87 -54.59 -16.04
CA PRO A 117 -9.33 -54.74 -15.97
C PRO A 117 -9.83 -55.09 -14.56
N ALA A 118 -9.02 -55.76 -13.72
CA ALA A 118 -9.41 -56.13 -12.35
C ALA A 118 -9.54 -54.90 -11.43
N SER A 119 -8.62 -53.94 -11.54
CA SER A 119 -8.65 -52.70 -10.75
C SER A 119 -9.84 -51.79 -11.10
N LEU A 120 -10.19 -51.72 -12.40
CA LEU A 120 -11.33 -50.92 -12.87
C LEU A 120 -12.67 -51.44 -12.33
N GLY A 121 -12.85 -52.75 -12.28
CA GLY A 121 -14.05 -53.39 -11.72
C GLY A 121 -14.25 -53.11 -10.23
N PHE A 122 -13.15 -52.99 -9.47
CA PHE A 122 -13.21 -52.71 -8.03
C PHE A 122 -13.69 -51.29 -7.74
N ILE A 123 -13.22 -50.30 -8.51
CA ILE A 123 -13.60 -48.88 -8.36
C ILE A 123 -15.08 -48.68 -8.72
N VAL A 124 -15.53 -49.27 -9.82
CA VAL A 124 -16.95 -49.19 -10.24
C VAL A 124 -17.85 -49.88 -9.22
N GLY A 125 -17.46 -51.05 -8.72
CA GLY A 125 -18.19 -51.78 -7.69
C GLY A 125 -18.35 -50.95 -6.40
N ALA A 126 -17.27 -50.35 -5.90
CA ALA A 126 -17.32 -49.54 -4.69
C ALA A 126 -18.23 -48.31 -4.83
N LEU A 127 -18.20 -47.63 -5.99
CA LEU A 127 -19.06 -46.48 -6.27
C LEU A 127 -20.54 -46.87 -6.35
N THR A 128 -20.87 -48.01 -6.97
CA THR A 128 -22.25 -48.49 -7.05
C THR A 128 -22.81 -48.89 -5.69
N ILE A 129 -22.00 -49.51 -4.82
CA ILE A 129 -22.42 -49.85 -3.45
C ILE A 129 -22.69 -48.57 -2.66
N PHE A 130 -21.82 -47.57 -2.76
CA PHE A 130 -21.98 -46.31 -2.04
C PHE A 130 -23.25 -45.55 -2.47
N LEU A 131 -23.55 -45.52 -3.78
CA LEU A 131 -24.75 -44.90 -4.33
C LEU A 131 -26.05 -45.64 -3.98
N VAL A 132 -26.01 -46.96 -3.79
CA VAL A 132 -27.16 -47.76 -3.35
C VAL A 132 -27.39 -47.66 -1.83
N SER A 133 -26.34 -47.35 -1.06
CA SER A 133 -26.40 -47.18 0.40
C SER A 133 -26.76 -45.77 0.88
N LEU A 134 -26.96 -44.81 -0.05
CA LEU A 134 -27.43 -43.44 0.23
C LEU A 134 -28.96 -43.36 0.07
#